data_AF-I1QZN2-F1
#
_entry.id   AF-I1QZN2-F1
#
_cell.length_a   1.000
_cell.length_b   1.000
_cell.length_c   1.000
_cell.angle_alpha   90.00
_cell.angle_beta   90.00
_cell.angle_gamma   90.00
#
_symmetry.space_group_name_H-M   'P 1'
#
loop_
_entity.id
_entity.type
_entity.pdbx_description
1 polymer ?
#
loop_
_entity_poly.entity_id
_entity_poly.type
_entity_poly.pdbx_seq_one_letter_code
_entity_poly.pdbx_strand_id
1 'polypeptide(L)'
;MEDMEMDGSFESLAVELIAQGVIGKRVDEMESGFLMALDYMIQLAEKDSDNERKSLLEVVKQTVLDHLTKKCPPHVQVVGLLCQTEKKDSRHELLRRVAAGGGVFKNDKGLKCQIPGANLNDIANQADDLLESMESRPTIPDRKLLARLVIVREEARNMMGGGLLDERNDRGFTTLPEAEVNFLSKLVALKPGKALERMIKDVMQGKAEGADNIENANAGPDSKLDHLTGISGRGSVTGLKPRPVRPGMFLETVSKVLGGIYANNTSGITAQHLEWVHQTTLKILQEMAF
;
A
#
# COMPACT_ATOMS: atom_id res chain seq x y z
N MET A 1 -54.12 -19.77 -3.97
CA MET A 1 -52.69 -19.68 -4.27
C MET A 1 -52.18 -18.48 -3.51
N GLU A 2 -52.12 -18.65 -2.20
CA GLU A 2 -51.67 -17.65 -1.22
C GLU A 2 -50.20 -17.93 -0.90
N ASP A 3 -49.48 -16.84 -0.67
CA ASP A 3 -48.24 -16.74 0.09
C ASP A 3 -47.03 -17.55 -0.40
N MET A 4 -46.42 -17.07 -1.49
CA MET A 4 -44.97 -17.18 -1.62
C MET A 4 -44.35 -16.12 -0.69
N GLU A 5 -43.90 -16.54 0.49
CA GLU A 5 -42.95 -15.77 1.30
C GLU A 5 -41.74 -15.44 0.41
N MET A 6 -41.63 -14.16 0.01
CA MET A 6 -40.44 -13.64 -0.66
C MET A 6 -39.31 -13.64 0.35
N ASP A 7 -38.47 -14.66 0.28
CA ASP A 7 -37.21 -14.76 1.00
C ASP A 7 -36.35 -13.52 0.66
N GLY A 8 -35.96 -12.73 1.66
CA GLY A 8 -35.22 -11.47 1.51
C GLY A 8 -33.89 -11.59 0.76
N SER A 9 -33.43 -12.81 0.48
CA SER A 9 -32.32 -13.10 -0.43
C SER A 9 -32.61 -12.69 -1.89
N PHE A 10 -33.87 -12.80 -2.34
CA PHE A 10 -34.29 -12.47 -3.71
C PHE A 10 -34.37 -10.96 -3.95
N GLU A 11 -34.79 -10.17 -2.95
CA GLU A 11 -34.83 -8.71 -3.06
C GLU A 11 -33.43 -8.11 -3.19
N SER A 12 -32.48 -8.58 -2.37
CA SER A 12 -31.07 -8.18 -2.46
C SER A 12 -30.46 -8.50 -3.84
N LEU A 13 -30.73 -9.70 -4.36
CA LEU A 13 -30.30 -10.14 -5.69
C LEU A 13 -30.93 -9.31 -6.82
N ALA A 14 -32.21 -8.96 -6.69
CA ALA A 14 -32.91 -8.11 -7.66
C ALA A 14 -32.32 -6.69 -7.67
N VAL A 15 -32.03 -6.13 -6.50
CA VAL A 15 -31.38 -4.82 -6.36
C VAL A 15 -29.99 -4.83 -7.01
N GLU A 16 -29.19 -5.88 -6.80
CA GLU A 16 -27.87 -6.01 -7.41
C GLU A 16 -27.95 -6.10 -8.95
N LEU A 17 -28.89 -6.89 -9.48
CA LEU A 17 -29.13 -7.01 -10.93
C LEU A 17 -29.57 -5.69 -11.57
N ILE A 18 -30.49 -4.97 -10.92
CA ILE A 18 -30.96 -3.66 -11.40
C ILE A 18 -29.80 -2.65 -11.34
N ALA A 19 -29.06 -2.63 -10.24
CA ALA A 19 -27.90 -1.76 -10.07
C ALA A 19 -26.87 -2.02 -11.19
N GLN A 20 -26.51 -3.27 -11.48
CA GLN A 20 -25.58 -3.61 -12.56
C GLN A 20 -26.06 -3.12 -13.93
N GLY A 21 -27.36 -3.29 -14.24
CA GLY A 21 -27.94 -2.87 -15.51
C GLY A 21 -28.00 -1.35 -15.70
N VAL A 22 -28.25 -0.59 -14.63
CA VAL A 22 -28.32 0.88 -14.66
C VAL A 22 -26.93 1.49 -14.64
N ILE A 23 -26.07 1.05 -13.71
CA ILE A 23 -24.72 1.57 -13.52
C ILE A 23 -23.88 1.26 -14.76
N GLY A 24 -23.98 0.07 -15.33
CA GLY A 24 -23.20 -0.29 -16.51
C GLY A 24 -23.45 0.58 -17.74
N LYS A 25 -24.61 1.26 -17.82
CA LYS A 25 -24.94 2.19 -18.91
C LYS A 25 -24.47 3.62 -18.66
N ARG A 26 -24.25 4.01 -17.40
CA ARG A 26 -24.02 5.41 -17.01
C ARG A 26 -22.72 5.67 -16.29
N VAL A 27 -21.93 4.64 -15.96
CA VAL A 27 -20.69 4.83 -15.20
C VAL A 27 -19.70 5.78 -15.87
N ASP A 28 -19.65 5.78 -17.20
CA ASP A 28 -18.74 6.66 -17.96
C ASP A 28 -19.18 8.12 -17.96
N GLU A 29 -20.45 8.37 -17.61
CA GLU A 29 -21.05 9.69 -17.47
C GLU A 29 -21.05 10.17 -16.02
N MET A 30 -20.56 9.36 -15.08
CA MET A 30 -20.58 9.69 -13.65
C MET A 30 -19.48 10.68 -13.29
N GLU A 31 -19.86 11.71 -12.54
CA GLU A 31 -18.94 12.74 -12.06
C GLU A 31 -17.88 12.16 -11.11
N SER A 32 -16.69 12.77 -11.12
CA SER A 32 -15.55 12.35 -10.28
C SER A 32 -15.84 12.39 -8.77
N GLY A 33 -16.85 13.16 -8.34
CA GLY A 33 -17.29 13.26 -6.94
C GLY A 33 -18.30 12.20 -6.51
N PHE A 34 -18.82 11.37 -7.41
CA PHE A 34 -19.93 10.47 -7.11
C PHE A 34 -19.62 9.47 -5.99
N LEU A 35 -18.45 8.84 -6.00
CA LEU A 35 -18.05 7.89 -4.95
C LEU A 35 -17.92 8.58 -3.58
N MET A 36 -17.41 9.82 -3.53
CA MET A 36 -17.38 10.62 -2.31
C MET A 36 -18.78 10.93 -1.79
N ALA A 37 -19.71 11.26 -2.69
CA ALA A 37 -21.11 11.50 -2.32
C ALA A 37 -21.77 10.23 -1.77
N LEU A 38 -21.52 9.06 -2.38
CA LEU A 38 -21.95 7.77 -1.83
C LEU A 38 -21.39 7.52 -0.43
N ASP A 39 -20.10 7.73 -0.22
CA ASP A 39 -19.47 7.56 1.09
C ASP A 39 -20.09 8.47 2.15
N TYR A 40 -20.35 9.72 1.79
CA TYR A 40 -21.03 10.66 2.67
C TYR A 40 -22.46 10.18 3.00
N MET A 41 -23.21 9.69 2.02
CA MET A 41 -24.57 9.19 2.24
C MET A 41 -24.60 7.91 3.08
N ILE A 42 -23.61 7.01 2.92
CA ILE A 42 -23.46 5.82 3.76
C ILE A 42 -23.19 6.23 5.21
N GLN A 43 -22.28 7.17 5.43
CA GLN A 43 -22.00 7.70 6.77
C GLN A 43 -23.22 8.38 7.40
N LEU A 44 -24.03 9.08 6.60
CA LEU A 44 -25.26 9.70 7.09
C LEU A 44 -26.29 8.64 7.50
N ALA A 45 -26.50 7.61 6.66
CA ALA A 45 -27.39 6.49 6.98
C ALA A 45 -26.94 5.74 8.25
N GLU A 46 -25.63 5.58 8.46
CA GLU A 46 -25.07 5.00 9.69
C GLU A 46 -25.34 5.86 10.93
N LYS A 47 -25.23 7.19 10.82
CA LYS A 47 -25.57 8.12 11.90
C LYS A 47 -27.06 8.11 12.24
N ASP A 48 -27.90 7.99 11.22
CA ASP A 48 -29.36 7.94 11.35
C ASP A 48 -29.87 6.56 11.78
N SER A 49 -28.97 5.58 11.97
CA SER A 49 -29.29 4.18 12.27
C SER A 49 -30.23 3.52 11.23
N ASP A 50 -30.20 4.02 9.99
CA ASP A 50 -30.98 3.51 8.85
C ASP A 50 -30.18 2.41 8.14
N ASN A 51 -30.30 1.18 8.66
CA ASN A 51 -29.57 0.02 8.17
C ASN A 51 -29.96 -0.41 6.75
N GLU A 52 -31.22 -0.17 6.35
CA GLU A 52 -31.73 -0.55 5.04
C GLU A 52 -31.17 0.40 3.96
N ARG A 53 -31.18 1.71 4.21
CA ARG A 53 -30.54 2.67 3.32
C ARG A 53 -29.03 2.45 3.24
N LYS A 54 -28.40 2.14 4.37
CA LYS A 54 -26.96 1.82 4.42
C LYS A 54 -26.62 0.63 3.52
N SER A 55 -27.34 -0.49 3.67
CA SER A 55 -27.06 -1.72 2.90
C SER A 55 -27.26 -1.49 1.39
N LEU A 56 -28.32 -0.78 0.99
CA LEU A 56 -28.58 -0.48 -0.41
C LEU A 56 -27.50 0.43 -1.02
N LEU A 57 -27.04 1.45 -0.29
CA LEU A 57 -25.95 2.32 -0.74
C LEU A 57 -24.61 1.58 -0.83
N GLU A 58 -24.34 0.64 0.08
CA GLU A 58 -23.16 -0.23 0.03
C GLU A 58 -23.18 -1.13 -1.21
N VAL A 59 -24.34 -1.72 -1.55
CA VAL A 59 -24.52 -2.52 -2.79
C VAL A 59 -24.29 -1.66 -4.03
N VAL A 60 -24.86 -0.46 -4.08
CA VAL A 60 -24.66 0.48 -5.21
C VAL A 60 -23.18 0.85 -5.34
N LYS A 61 -22.53 1.21 -4.23
CA LYS A 61 -21.10 1.53 -4.21
C LYS A 61 -20.26 0.36 -4.73
N GLN A 62 -20.50 -0.85 -4.23
CA GLN A 62 -19.77 -2.04 -4.66
C GLN A 62 -19.98 -2.30 -6.16
N THR A 63 -21.21 -2.16 -6.65
CA THR A 63 -21.53 -2.37 -8.07
C THR A 63 -20.80 -1.38 -8.98
N VAL A 64 -20.71 -0.10 -8.59
CA VAL A 64 -19.92 0.91 -9.32
C VAL A 64 -18.44 0.53 -9.33
N LEU A 65 -17.88 0.18 -8.18
CA LEU A 65 -16.48 -0.22 -8.05
C LEU A 65 -16.16 -1.46 -8.90
N ASP A 66 -17.03 -2.45 -8.93
CA ASP A 66 -16.86 -3.67 -9.73
C ASP A 66 -16.86 -3.35 -11.24
N HIS A 67 -17.74 -2.44 -11.68
CA HIS A 67 -17.79 -2.03 -13.08
C HIS A 67 -16.53 -1.24 -13.47
N LEU A 68 -16.08 -0.31 -12.64
CA LEU A 68 -14.84 0.44 -12.88
C LEU A 68 -13.63 -0.50 -12.89
N THR A 69 -13.57 -1.45 -11.95
CA THR A 69 -12.47 -2.43 -11.88
C THR A 69 -12.40 -3.28 -13.14
N LYS A 70 -13.53 -3.73 -13.70
CA LYS A 70 -13.56 -4.51 -14.95
C LYS A 70 -12.98 -3.76 -16.16
N LYS A 71 -13.01 -2.42 -16.15
CA LYS A 71 -12.43 -1.58 -17.22
C LYS A 71 -10.93 -1.32 -17.04
N CYS A 72 -10.39 -1.52 -15.85
CA CYS A 72 -8.97 -1.33 -15.60
C CYS A 72 -8.14 -2.41 -16.32
N PRO A 73 -6.87 -2.12 -16.68
CA PRO A 73 -5.95 -3.15 -17.18
C PRO A 73 -5.78 -4.32 -16.20
N PRO A 74 -5.46 -5.54 -16.68
CA PRO A 74 -5.31 -6.73 -15.83
C PRO A 74 -4.42 -6.56 -14.60
N HIS A 75 -3.25 -5.94 -14.76
CA HIS A 75 -2.30 -5.72 -13.66
C HIS A 75 -2.88 -4.82 -12.56
N VAL A 76 -3.64 -3.78 -12.92
CA VAL A 76 -4.33 -2.89 -11.95
C VAL A 76 -5.38 -3.66 -11.16
N GLN A 77 -6.19 -4.47 -11.84
CA GLN A 77 -7.20 -5.30 -11.18
C GLN A 77 -6.56 -6.26 -10.16
N VAL A 78 -5.45 -6.90 -10.55
CA VAL A 78 -4.72 -7.84 -9.71
C VAL A 78 -4.12 -7.16 -8.49
N VAL A 79 -3.52 -5.97 -8.64
CA VAL A 79 -3.01 -5.20 -7.49
C VAL A 79 -4.13 -4.91 -6.49
N GLY A 80 -5.31 -4.48 -6.96
CA GLY A 80 -6.48 -4.26 -6.11
C GLY A 80 -6.90 -5.50 -5.32
N LEU A 81 -6.96 -6.67 -5.97
CA LEU A 81 -7.28 -7.94 -5.32
C LEU A 81 -6.20 -8.38 -4.31
N LEU A 82 -4.93 -8.18 -4.63
CA LEU A 82 -3.82 -8.50 -3.73
C LEU A 82 -3.85 -7.65 -2.46
N CYS A 83 -4.19 -6.36 -2.57
CA CYS A 83 -4.36 -5.48 -1.41
C CYS A 83 -5.53 -5.89 -0.50
N GLN A 84 -6.49 -6.67 -0.99
CA GLN A 84 -7.62 -7.20 -0.21
C GLN A 84 -7.36 -8.61 0.35
N THR A 85 -6.26 -9.27 -0.06
CA THR A 85 -5.95 -10.64 0.33
C THR A 85 -4.98 -10.65 1.50
N GLU A 86 -5.46 -11.04 2.68
CA GLU A 86 -4.75 -10.85 3.95
C GLU A 86 -3.64 -11.87 4.17
N LYS A 87 -3.90 -13.13 3.80
CA LYS A 87 -2.95 -14.22 4.02
C LYS A 87 -1.88 -14.27 2.93
N LYS A 88 -0.62 -14.39 3.37
CA LYS A 88 0.54 -14.52 2.48
C LYS A 88 0.39 -15.67 1.49
N ASP A 89 0.03 -16.85 1.96
CA ASP A 89 -0.12 -18.04 1.10
C ASP A 89 -1.21 -17.85 0.04
N SER A 90 -2.32 -17.21 0.41
CA SER A 90 -3.40 -16.87 -0.51
C SER A 90 -2.95 -15.85 -1.57
N ARG A 91 -2.16 -14.84 -1.19
CA ARG A 91 -1.55 -13.90 -2.16
C ARG A 91 -0.58 -14.60 -3.11
N HIS A 92 0.26 -15.49 -2.61
CA HIS A 92 1.21 -16.25 -3.46
C HIS A 92 0.47 -17.17 -4.42
N GLU A 93 -0.61 -17.82 -3.97
CA GLU A 93 -1.47 -18.61 -4.84
C GLU A 93 -2.18 -17.77 -5.90
N LEU A 94 -2.64 -16.55 -5.54
CA LEU A 94 -3.18 -15.58 -6.49
C LEU A 94 -2.12 -15.22 -7.54
N LEU A 95 -0.93 -14.79 -7.12
CA LEU A 95 0.18 -14.41 -8.00
C LEU A 95 0.56 -15.56 -8.96
N ARG A 96 0.64 -16.80 -8.47
CA ARG A 96 0.90 -17.98 -9.30
C ARG A 96 -0.16 -18.17 -10.38
N ARG A 97 -1.45 -18.07 -10.03
CA ARG A 97 -2.53 -18.19 -11.02
C ARG A 97 -2.49 -17.07 -12.05
N VAL A 98 -2.27 -15.84 -11.61
CA VAL A 98 -2.17 -14.68 -12.51
C VAL A 98 -1.02 -14.86 -13.51
N ALA A 99 0.15 -15.30 -13.05
CA ALA A 99 1.29 -15.62 -13.91
C ALA A 99 1.02 -16.78 -14.88
N ALA A 100 0.16 -17.72 -14.50
CA ALA A 100 -0.27 -18.85 -15.34
C ALA A 100 -1.41 -18.51 -16.33
N GLY A 101 -1.81 -17.24 -16.45
CA GLY A 101 -2.86 -16.79 -17.37
C GLY A 101 -4.22 -16.51 -16.73
N GLY A 102 -4.31 -16.53 -15.39
CA GLY A 102 -5.53 -16.21 -14.64
C GLY A 102 -6.38 -17.44 -14.29
N GLY A 103 -7.68 -17.23 -14.09
CA GLY A 103 -8.64 -18.31 -13.78
C GLY A 103 -9.53 -18.01 -12.59
N VAL A 104 -10.05 -19.06 -11.93
CA VAL A 104 -10.89 -18.91 -10.73
C VAL A 104 -10.00 -18.95 -9.48
N PHE A 105 -10.09 -17.90 -8.67
CA PHE A 105 -9.45 -17.80 -7.37
C PHE A 105 -10.50 -17.85 -6.26
N LYS A 106 -10.21 -18.56 -5.17
CA LYS A 106 -11.05 -18.58 -3.97
C LYS A 106 -10.36 -17.74 -2.91
N ASN A 107 -10.99 -16.64 -2.50
CA ASN A 107 -10.43 -15.76 -1.48
C ASN A 107 -10.51 -16.39 -0.08
N ASP A 108 -9.90 -15.72 0.91
CA ASP A 108 -9.86 -16.19 2.29
C ASP A 108 -11.25 -16.36 2.93
N LYS A 109 -12.26 -15.66 2.41
CA LYS A 109 -13.68 -15.73 2.84
C LYS A 109 -14.47 -16.81 2.10
N GLY A 110 -13.82 -17.55 1.20
CA GLY A 110 -14.42 -18.62 0.42
C GLY A 110 -15.17 -18.19 -0.83
N LEU A 111 -15.18 -16.89 -1.15
CA LEU A 111 -15.79 -16.33 -2.34
C LEU A 111 -14.91 -16.63 -3.56
N LYS A 112 -15.54 -17.11 -4.64
CA LYS A 112 -14.86 -17.35 -5.92
C LYS A 112 -14.88 -16.08 -6.75
N CYS A 113 -13.72 -15.62 -7.19
CA CYS A 113 -13.59 -14.52 -8.14
C CYS A 113 -12.81 -14.98 -9.38
N GLN A 114 -13.18 -14.42 -10.54
CA GLN A 114 -12.39 -14.59 -11.75
C GLN A 114 -11.24 -13.59 -11.73
N ILE A 115 -10.02 -14.08 -11.90
CA ILE A 115 -8.81 -13.28 -11.95
C ILE A 115 -8.24 -13.26 -13.37
N PRO A 116 -7.83 -12.09 -13.88
CA PRO A 116 -7.20 -12.00 -15.20
C PRO A 116 -5.75 -12.47 -15.13
N GLY A 117 -5.20 -12.87 -16.29
CA GLY A 117 -3.76 -13.10 -16.44
C GLY A 117 -3.00 -11.79 -16.60
N ALA A 118 -1.83 -11.69 -15.96
CA ALA A 118 -0.95 -10.53 -16.05
C ALA A 118 0.51 -10.91 -15.78
N ASN A 119 1.45 -10.11 -16.28
CA ASN A 119 2.86 -10.30 -16.00
C ASN A 119 3.19 -9.86 -14.57
N LEU A 120 3.98 -10.65 -13.83
CA LEU A 120 4.43 -10.31 -12.48
C LEU A 120 5.24 -9.00 -12.44
N ASN A 121 5.98 -8.71 -13.51
CA ASN A 121 6.73 -7.46 -13.63
C ASN A 121 5.78 -6.25 -13.73
N ASP A 122 4.73 -6.36 -14.54
CA ASP A 122 3.73 -5.29 -14.68
C ASP A 122 2.98 -5.05 -13.37
N ILE A 123 2.70 -6.11 -12.60
CA ILE A 123 2.09 -6.02 -11.26
C ILE A 123 3.04 -5.31 -10.29
N ALA A 124 4.32 -5.72 -10.27
CA ALA A 124 5.33 -5.11 -9.40
C ALA A 124 5.52 -3.62 -9.72
N ASN A 125 5.63 -3.27 -11.01
CA ASN A 125 5.75 -1.90 -11.48
C ASN A 125 4.49 -1.09 -11.16
N GLN A 126 3.30 -1.64 -11.39
CA GLN A 126 2.06 -0.96 -11.06
C GLN A 126 1.93 -0.67 -9.55
N ALA A 127 2.35 -1.61 -8.70
CA ALA A 127 2.37 -1.39 -7.26
C ALA A 127 3.41 -0.32 -6.88
N ASP A 128 4.58 -0.32 -7.54
CA ASP A 128 5.62 0.68 -7.31
C ASP A 128 5.22 2.10 -7.75
N ASP A 129 4.55 2.25 -8.90
CA ASP A 129 4.02 3.53 -9.38
C ASP A 129 2.99 4.13 -8.39
N LEU A 130 2.12 3.28 -7.84
CA LEU A 130 1.15 3.68 -6.82
C LEU A 130 1.85 4.06 -5.52
N LEU A 131 2.87 3.31 -5.10
CA LEU A 131 3.69 3.65 -3.94
C LEU A 131 4.41 4.98 -4.13
N GLU A 132 5.04 5.21 -5.29
CA GLU A 132 5.70 6.48 -5.60
C GLU A 132 4.72 7.65 -5.53
N SER A 133 3.52 7.50 -6.10
CA SER A 133 2.48 8.52 -6.05
C SER A 133 2.00 8.81 -4.62
N MET A 134 2.01 7.82 -3.72
CA MET A 134 1.66 8.01 -2.31
C MET A 134 2.81 8.62 -1.50
N GLU A 135 4.03 8.15 -1.70
CA GLU A 135 5.22 8.55 -0.93
C GLU A 135 5.79 9.91 -1.37
N SER A 136 5.49 10.34 -2.59
CA SER A 136 5.84 11.67 -3.09
C SER A 136 5.04 12.80 -2.45
N ARG A 137 3.93 12.49 -1.77
CA ARG A 137 3.08 13.46 -1.08
C ARG A 137 3.72 13.95 0.23
N PRO A 138 3.44 15.21 0.65
CA PRO A 138 3.89 15.72 1.95
C PRO A 138 3.40 14.88 3.12
N THR A 139 2.17 14.37 3.03
CA THR A 139 1.52 13.52 4.03
C THR A 139 1.06 12.22 3.38
N ILE A 140 1.21 11.10 4.09
CA ILE A 140 0.73 9.80 3.60
C ILE A 140 -0.78 9.70 3.92
N PRO A 141 -1.66 9.58 2.91
CA PRO A 141 -3.10 9.60 3.14
C PRO A 141 -3.60 8.34 3.86
N ASP A 142 -3.08 7.16 3.49
CA ASP A 142 -3.45 5.88 4.10
C ASP A 142 -2.21 4.98 4.24
N ARG A 143 -1.74 4.82 5.48
CA ARG A 143 -0.58 3.98 5.80
C ARG A 143 -0.89 2.48 5.74
N LYS A 144 -2.14 2.08 5.92
CA LYS A 144 -2.57 0.67 5.80
C LYS A 144 -2.53 0.25 4.33
N LEU A 145 -3.06 1.09 3.44
CA LEU A 145 -2.95 0.88 1.99
C LEU A 145 -1.49 0.92 1.52
N LEU A 146 -0.69 1.86 2.01
CA LEU A 146 0.74 1.92 1.68
C LEU A 146 1.44 0.61 2.06
N ALA A 147 1.22 0.11 3.27
CA ALA A 147 1.80 -1.14 3.72
C ALA A 147 1.38 -2.33 2.83
N ARG A 148 0.10 -2.39 2.44
CA ARG A 148 -0.40 -3.41 1.49
C ARG A 148 0.33 -3.33 0.17
N LEU A 149 0.46 -2.14 -0.42
CA LEU A 149 1.14 -1.96 -1.71
C LEU A 149 2.63 -2.35 -1.63
N VAL A 150 3.32 -2.03 -0.53
CA VAL A 150 4.71 -2.47 -0.32
C VAL A 150 4.78 -4.00 -0.31
N ILE A 151 3.93 -4.68 0.47
CA ILE A 151 3.90 -6.15 0.50
C ILE A 151 3.62 -6.74 -0.89
N VAL A 152 2.67 -6.18 -1.63
CA VAL A 152 2.34 -6.64 -2.99
C VAL A 152 3.53 -6.50 -3.93
N ARG A 153 4.21 -5.34 -3.93
CA ARG A 153 5.41 -5.10 -4.74
C ARG A 153 6.49 -6.13 -4.42
N GLU A 154 6.80 -6.30 -3.13
CA GLU A 154 7.88 -7.19 -2.70
C GLU A 154 7.57 -8.68 -2.96
N GLU A 155 6.32 -9.12 -2.79
CA GLU A 155 5.92 -10.49 -3.11
C GLU A 155 5.95 -10.77 -4.61
N ALA A 156 5.50 -9.82 -5.44
CA ALA A 156 5.58 -9.93 -6.90
C ALA A 156 7.04 -10.02 -7.38
N ARG A 157 7.93 -9.16 -6.85
CA ARG A 157 9.38 -9.20 -7.13
C ARG A 157 10.01 -10.53 -6.72
N ASN A 158 9.71 -11.01 -5.51
CA ASN A 158 10.21 -12.30 -5.02
C ASN A 158 9.76 -13.48 -5.88
N MET A 159 8.53 -13.45 -6.42
CA MET A 159 8.02 -14.50 -7.31
C MET A 159 8.74 -14.57 -8.67
N MET A 160 9.43 -13.51 -9.10
CA MET A 160 10.19 -13.48 -10.35
C MET A 160 11.59 -14.12 -10.24
N GLY A 161 11.98 -14.61 -9.06
CA GLY A 161 13.19 -15.41 -8.87
C GLY A 161 14.53 -14.68 -8.83
N GLY A 162 14.58 -13.36 -9.04
CA GLY A 162 15.82 -12.58 -8.91
C GLY A 162 16.12 -12.08 -7.51
N GLY A 163 15.17 -12.23 -6.57
CA GLY A 163 15.35 -11.87 -5.17
C GLY A 163 15.49 -10.37 -4.93
N LEU A 164 16.05 -10.03 -3.77
CA LEU A 164 16.16 -8.64 -3.29
C LEU A 164 17.03 -7.74 -4.17
N LEU A 165 18.08 -8.34 -4.76
CA LEU A 165 19.13 -7.62 -5.51
C LEU A 165 18.95 -7.71 -7.02
N ASP A 166 17.77 -8.12 -7.48
CA ASP A 166 17.45 -8.13 -8.91
C ASP A 166 17.57 -6.70 -9.48
N GLU A 167 18.35 -6.54 -10.55
CA GLU A 167 18.57 -5.25 -11.22
C GLU A 167 17.25 -4.65 -11.71
N ARG A 168 16.24 -5.47 -12.01
CA ARG A 168 14.89 -5.01 -12.39
C ARG A 168 14.18 -4.25 -11.28
N ASN A 169 14.59 -4.41 -10.03
CA ASN A 169 14.01 -3.71 -8.89
C ASN A 169 14.54 -2.27 -8.74
N ASP A 170 15.65 -1.94 -9.42
CA ASP A 170 16.31 -0.64 -9.27
C ASP A 170 15.48 0.47 -9.94
N ARG A 171 15.02 1.42 -9.12
CA ARG A 171 14.30 2.62 -9.56
C ARG A 171 15.21 3.69 -10.20
N GLY A 172 16.49 3.40 -10.39
CA GLY A 172 17.45 4.28 -11.07
C GLY A 172 17.94 5.46 -10.23
N PHE A 173 17.68 5.49 -8.92
CA PHE A 173 18.22 6.56 -8.06
C PHE A 173 19.76 6.57 -8.07
N THR A 174 20.35 7.66 -8.56
CA THR A 174 21.80 7.91 -8.51
C THR A 174 22.28 8.38 -7.14
N THR A 175 21.37 8.95 -6.33
CA THR A 175 21.64 9.41 -4.97
C THR A 175 20.58 8.86 -4.02
N LEU A 176 21.00 8.25 -2.92
CA LEU A 176 20.10 7.74 -1.90
C LEU A 176 19.46 8.91 -1.13
N PRO A 177 18.18 8.82 -0.75
CA PRO A 177 17.54 9.91 -0.04
C PRO A 177 18.04 10.01 1.41
N GLU A 178 18.24 11.25 1.85
CA GLU A 178 18.97 11.57 3.08
C GLU A 178 18.28 11.03 4.35
N ALA A 179 16.95 11.09 4.39
CA ALA A 179 16.18 10.65 5.56
C ALA A 179 16.33 9.15 5.81
N GLU A 180 16.20 8.34 4.75
CA GLU A 180 16.34 6.89 4.78
C GLU A 180 17.78 6.50 5.15
N VAL A 181 18.79 7.17 4.59
CA VAL A 181 20.21 6.91 4.92
C VAL A 181 20.52 7.26 6.38
N ASN A 182 20.02 8.39 6.88
CA ASN A 182 20.19 8.80 8.27
C ASN A 182 19.52 7.81 9.23
N PHE A 183 18.30 7.36 8.90
CA PHE A 183 17.61 6.35 9.69
C PHE A 183 18.35 5.01 9.66
N LEU A 184 18.78 4.55 8.48
CA LEU A 184 19.54 3.31 8.32
C LEU A 184 20.85 3.34 9.12
N SER A 185 21.55 4.47 9.12
CA SER A 185 22.78 4.66 9.90
C SER A 185 22.52 4.50 11.41
N LYS A 186 21.40 5.01 11.92
CA LYS A 186 20.96 4.78 13.32
C LYS A 186 20.66 3.30 13.59
N LEU A 187 20.04 2.60 12.63
CA LEU A 187 19.71 1.19 12.80
C LEU A 187 20.95 0.28 12.82
N VAL A 188 21.95 0.57 11.99
CA VAL A 188 23.21 -0.20 11.93
C VAL A 188 24.08 0.01 13.17
N ALA A 189 23.96 1.16 13.84
CA ALA A 189 24.66 1.43 15.09
C ALA A 189 24.13 0.62 16.30
N LEU A 190 22.95 0.01 16.17
CA LEU A 190 22.28 -0.75 17.22
C LEU A 190 22.32 -2.25 16.90
N LYS A 191 22.36 -3.09 17.94
CA LYS A 191 22.26 -4.55 17.77
C LYS A 191 20.82 -4.96 17.41
N PRO A 192 20.62 -5.99 16.58
CA PRO A 192 19.30 -6.58 16.32
C PRO A 192 18.57 -6.93 17.63
N GLY A 193 17.29 -6.59 17.71
CA GLY A 193 16.46 -6.92 18.87
C GLY A 193 15.21 -6.06 19.00
N LYS A 194 14.51 -6.22 20.14
CA LYS A 194 13.19 -5.59 20.39
C LYS A 194 13.21 -4.07 20.39
N ALA A 195 14.34 -3.45 20.73
CA ALA A 195 14.47 -1.99 20.68
C ALA A 195 14.48 -1.50 19.22
N LEU A 196 15.24 -2.19 18.37
CA LEU A 196 15.34 -1.89 16.95
C LEU A 196 14.02 -2.17 16.22
N GLU A 197 13.37 -3.31 16.52
CA GLU A 197 12.04 -3.65 16.00
C GLU A 197 11.00 -2.57 16.35
N ARG A 198 11.03 -2.04 17.59
CA ARG A 198 10.17 -0.92 18.00
C ARG A 198 10.46 0.36 17.21
N MET A 199 11.73 0.71 17.01
CA MET A 199 12.10 1.89 16.22
C MET A 199 11.59 1.78 14.78
N ILE A 200 11.78 0.62 14.12
CA ILE A 200 11.25 0.38 12.78
C ILE A 200 9.72 0.50 12.79
N LYS A 201 9.06 -0.10 13.78
CA LYS A 201 7.59 -0.06 13.91
C LYS A 201 7.06 1.36 14.06
N ASP A 202 7.68 2.17 14.91
CA ASP A 202 7.27 3.55 15.14
C ASP A 202 7.41 4.37 13.85
N VAL A 203 8.53 4.22 13.11
CA VAL A 203 8.75 4.93 11.85
C VAL A 203 7.75 4.49 10.77
N MET A 204 7.51 3.18 10.59
CA MET A 204 6.52 2.69 9.62
C MET A 204 5.11 3.22 9.94
N GLN A 205 4.73 3.28 11.22
CA GLN A 205 3.46 3.83 11.69
C GLN A 205 3.33 5.35 11.56
N GLY A 206 4.40 6.07 11.22
CA GLY A 206 4.37 7.52 11.08
C GLY A 206 4.67 8.28 12.35
N LYS A 207 5.51 7.72 13.20
CA LYS A 207 6.05 8.37 14.39
C LYS A 207 7.54 8.60 14.21
N ALA A 208 8.12 9.43 15.06
CA ALA A 208 9.56 9.74 15.05
C ALA A 208 10.04 10.16 13.64
N GLU A 209 11.05 9.52 13.07
CA GLU A 209 11.59 9.83 11.73
C GLU A 209 10.61 9.60 10.58
N GLY A 210 9.51 8.86 10.81
CA GLY A 210 8.44 8.66 9.83
C GLY A 210 7.26 9.64 9.98
N ALA A 211 7.30 10.53 10.99
CA ALA A 211 6.22 11.46 11.28
C ALA A 211 6.08 12.51 10.18
N ASP A 212 4.86 12.69 9.70
CA ASP A 212 4.57 13.70 8.69
C ASP A 212 4.81 15.11 9.28
N ASN A 213 5.52 15.94 8.52
CA ASN A 213 5.80 17.32 8.91
C ASN A 213 4.51 18.15 8.78
N ILE A 214 3.65 18.10 9.80
CA ILE A 214 2.42 18.93 9.86
C ILE A 214 2.77 20.39 10.20
N GLU A 215 3.99 20.65 10.69
CA GLU A 215 4.45 22.01 10.99
C GLU A 215 4.83 22.78 9.72
N ASN A 216 3.98 23.78 9.44
CA ASN A 216 4.21 24.99 8.64
C ASN A 216 3.91 24.92 7.14
N ALA A 217 2.61 24.83 6.80
CA ALA A 217 2.07 25.49 5.60
C ALA A 217 1.84 27.01 5.80
N ASN A 218 2.03 27.53 7.03
CA ASN A 218 1.76 28.94 7.39
C ASN A 218 2.96 29.64 8.08
N ALA A 219 4.20 29.26 7.78
CA ALA A 219 5.34 30.09 8.17
C ALA A 219 5.58 31.14 7.08
N GLY A 220 5.05 32.34 7.30
CA GLY A 220 5.55 33.54 6.63
C GLY A 220 7.06 33.71 6.89
N PRO A 221 7.75 34.56 6.10
CA PRO A 221 9.21 34.56 6.00
C PRO A 221 9.96 35.09 7.24
N ASP A 222 9.29 35.27 8.38
CA ASP A 222 9.90 35.77 9.62
C ASP A 222 9.43 34.96 10.83
N SER A 223 10.18 33.92 11.21
CA SER A 223 10.34 33.59 12.62
C SER A 223 11.74 33.02 12.88
N LYS A 224 12.58 33.89 13.44
CA LYS A 224 13.86 33.54 14.05
C LYS A 224 13.61 32.63 15.26
N LEU A 225 14.41 31.56 15.30
CA LEU A 225 15.00 30.93 16.47
C LEU A 225 14.07 30.55 17.63
N ASP A 226 13.86 29.25 17.81
CA ASP A 226 14.03 28.65 19.13
C ASP A 226 14.67 27.26 19.01
N HIS A 227 15.75 27.10 19.77
CA HIS A 227 16.72 26.01 19.73
C HIS A 227 16.31 24.84 20.65
N LEU A 228 17.06 23.73 20.52
CA LEU A 228 17.27 22.58 21.43
C LEU A 228 16.37 21.36 21.11
N THR A 229 16.87 20.20 20.65
CA THR A 229 18.00 19.39 21.14
C THR A 229 18.33 18.24 20.15
N GLY A 230 19.60 17.81 20.08
CA GLY A 230 19.96 16.44 19.69
C GLY A 230 20.73 16.24 18.38
N ILE A 231 22.07 16.22 18.50
CA ILE A 231 23.06 15.57 17.62
C ILE A 231 23.02 15.93 16.11
N SER A 232 23.94 16.84 15.80
CA SER A 232 24.51 17.19 14.49
C SER A 232 24.48 16.07 13.43
N GLY A 233 23.65 16.27 12.42
CA GLY A 233 23.77 15.76 11.06
C GLY A 233 23.44 16.92 10.12
N ARG A 234 24.29 17.17 9.12
CA ARG A 234 24.29 18.32 8.20
C ARG A 234 22.89 18.88 7.89
N GLY A 235 22.73 20.19 8.05
CA GLY A 235 21.57 20.90 7.53
C GLY A 235 21.44 20.68 6.03
N SER A 236 20.22 20.36 5.58
CA SER A 236 19.84 20.25 4.17
C SER A 236 20.43 21.43 3.38
N VAL A 237 21.24 21.11 2.35
CA VAL A 237 21.89 22.09 1.46
C VAL A 237 20.85 22.97 0.73
N THR A 238 19.57 22.62 0.80
CA THR A 238 18.46 23.31 0.13
C THR A 238 17.53 24.09 1.07
N GLY A 239 17.76 24.06 2.39
CA GLY A 239 16.87 24.73 3.37
C GLY A 239 15.49 24.08 3.53
N LEU A 240 15.15 23.08 2.72
CA LEU A 240 13.95 22.27 2.86
C LEU A 240 14.18 21.19 3.92
N LYS A 241 13.29 21.10 4.92
CA LYS A 241 13.27 19.97 5.87
C LYS A 241 13.24 18.66 5.05
N PRO A 242 14.13 17.69 5.30
CA PRO A 242 14.11 16.42 4.60
C PRO A 242 12.75 15.74 4.82
N ARG A 243 12.26 15.05 3.79
CA ARG A 243 11.00 14.30 3.89
C ARG A 243 11.12 13.24 5.00
N PRO A 244 10.03 12.91 5.70
CA PRO A 244 10.04 11.80 6.64
C PRO A 244 10.35 10.48 5.93
N VAL A 245 10.91 9.52 6.66
CA VAL A 245 11.23 8.19 6.14
C VAL A 245 9.95 7.55 5.59
N ARG A 246 10.01 7.08 4.33
CA ARG A 246 8.90 6.41 3.66
C ARG A 246 9.15 4.90 3.54
N PRO A 247 8.19 4.01 3.89
CA PRO A 247 8.40 2.55 3.90
C PRO A 247 8.97 1.95 2.60
N GLY A 248 8.41 2.32 1.45
CA GLY A 248 8.84 1.85 0.13
C GLY A 248 10.24 2.35 -0.23
N MET A 249 10.50 3.64 -0.05
CA MET A 249 11.84 4.24 -0.21
C MET A 249 12.89 3.68 0.76
N PHE A 250 12.47 3.38 1.99
CA PHE A 250 13.36 2.82 3.01
C PHE A 250 13.83 1.42 2.62
N LEU A 251 12.91 0.54 2.22
CA LEU A 251 13.28 -0.80 1.73
C LEU A 251 14.18 -0.72 0.50
N GLU A 252 13.89 0.18 -0.45
CA GLU A 252 14.74 0.42 -1.62
C GLU A 252 16.16 0.86 -1.21
N THR A 253 16.27 1.76 -0.24
CA THR A 253 17.56 2.23 0.29
C THR A 253 18.34 1.09 0.95
N VAL A 254 17.66 0.23 1.73
CA VAL A 254 18.27 -0.96 2.34
C VAL A 254 18.79 -1.91 1.25
N SER A 255 17.99 -2.19 0.21
CA SER A 255 18.36 -3.06 -0.91
C SER A 255 19.57 -2.53 -1.68
N LYS A 256 19.61 -1.23 -1.97
CA LYS A 256 20.74 -0.60 -2.67
C LYS A 256 22.03 -0.65 -1.86
N VAL A 257 21.97 -0.34 -0.56
CA VAL A 257 23.14 -0.43 0.32
C VAL A 257 23.62 -1.88 0.43
N LEU A 258 22.71 -2.83 0.56
CA LEU A 258 23.03 -4.25 0.60
C LEU A 258 23.69 -4.71 -0.72
N GLY A 259 23.16 -4.30 -1.87
CA GLY A 259 23.75 -4.57 -3.19
C GLY A 259 25.18 -4.03 -3.33
N GLY A 260 25.41 -2.79 -2.86
CA GLY A 260 26.76 -2.21 -2.82
C GLY A 260 27.73 -2.96 -1.91
N ILE A 261 27.27 -3.46 -0.76
CA ILE A 261 28.10 -4.26 0.17
C ILE A 261 28.49 -5.60 -0.47
N TYR A 262 27.55 -6.25 -1.17
CA TYR A 262 27.82 -7.50 -1.86
C TYR A 262 28.73 -7.32 -3.08
N ALA A 263 28.53 -6.26 -3.88
CA ALA A 263 29.40 -5.94 -5.02
C ALA A 263 30.85 -5.67 -4.60
N ASN A 264 31.06 -5.08 -3.42
CA ASN A 264 32.39 -4.80 -2.87
C ASN A 264 33.02 -6.00 -2.13
N ASN A 265 32.40 -7.20 -2.18
CA ASN A 265 32.83 -8.41 -1.45
C ASN A 265 33.02 -8.21 0.07
N THR A 266 32.41 -7.17 0.63
CA THR A 266 32.37 -6.89 2.07
C THR A 266 31.28 -7.72 2.74
N SER A 267 31.26 -9.03 2.53
CA SER A 267 30.33 -9.94 3.22
C SER A 267 30.73 -10.00 4.70
N GLY A 268 29.80 -9.64 5.59
CA GLY A 268 30.05 -9.58 7.02
C GLY A 268 28.79 -9.32 7.85
N ILE A 269 28.97 -9.08 9.15
CA ILE A 269 27.87 -8.84 10.13
C ILE A 269 26.92 -7.73 9.65
N THR A 270 27.44 -6.71 8.95
CA THR A 270 26.64 -5.60 8.42
C THR A 270 25.65 -6.04 7.32
N ALA A 271 26.02 -6.98 6.44
CA ALA A 271 25.11 -7.49 5.41
C ALA A 271 23.94 -8.28 6.03
N GLN A 272 24.25 -9.19 6.96
CA GLN A 272 23.24 -9.95 7.70
C GLN A 272 22.32 -9.04 8.54
N HIS A 273 22.87 -7.96 9.10
CA HIS A 273 22.10 -6.96 9.82
C HIS A 273 21.09 -6.25 8.92
N LEU A 274 21.50 -5.87 7.70
CA LEU A 274 20.62 -5.21 6.74
C LEU A 274 19.55 -6.16 6.20
N GLU A 275 19.87 -7.43 5.95
CA GLU A 275 18.87 -8.45 5.61
C GLU A 275 17.85 -8.63 6.73
N TRP A 276 18.32 -8.66 7.99
CA TRP A 276 17.44 -8.71 9.16
C TRP A 276 16.54 -7.47 9.24
N VAL A 277 17.06 -6.27 8.98
CA VAL A 277 16.29 -5.02 8.96
C VAL A 277 15.23 -5.07 7.85
N HIS A 278 15.59 -5.54 6.66
CA HIS A 278 14.67 -5.69 5.53
C HIS A 278 13.52 -6.64 5.88
N GLN A 279 13.83 -7.85 6.35
CA GLN A 279 12.82 -8.85 6.73
C GLN A 279 11.93 -8.39 7.89
N THR A 280 12.52 -7.74 8.91
CA THR A 280 11.78 -7.21 10.06
C THR A 280 10.81 -6.11 9.63
N THR A 281 11.23 -5.25 8.69
CA THR A 281 10.38 -4.20 8.13
C THR A 281 9.19 -4.81 7.39
N LEU A 282 9.39 -5.83 6.55
CA LEU A 282 8.29 -6.53 5.87
C LEU A 282 7.32 -7.19 6.85
N LYS A 283 7.82 -7.80 7.93
CA LYS A 283 6.98 -8.38 8.98
C LYS A 283 6.09 -7.30 9.64
N ILE A 284 6.68 -6.16 9.99
CA ILE A 284 5.94 -5.03 10.59
C ILE A 284 4.90 -4.50 9.61
N LEU A 285 5.24 -4.33 8.33
CA LEU A 285 4.29 -3.86 7.32
C LEU A 285 3.16 -4.86 7.10
N GLN A 286 3.42 -6.16 7.18
CA GLN A 286 2.39 -7.19 7.15
C GLN A 286 1.41 -7.06 8.32
N GLU A 287 1.91 -6.84 9.55
CA GLU A 287 1.08 -6.58 10.74
C GLU A 287 0.27 -5.28 10.63
N MET A 288 0.77 -4.28 9.90
CA MET A 288 0.05 -3.03 9.69
C MET A 288 -1.00 -3.12 8.59
N ALA A 289 -0.71 -3.90 7.54
CA ALA A 289 -1.53 -4.04 6.34
C ALA A 289 -2.86 -4.77 6.61
N PHE A 290 -2.90 -5.69 7.56
CA PHE A 290 -4.05 -6.56 7.83
C PHE A 290 -4.35 -6.59 9.32
#